data_AF-A0A3N1AT90-F1
#
_entry.id   AF-A0A3N1AT90-F1
#
_cell.length_a   1.000
_cell.length_b   1.000
_cell.length_c   1.000
_cell.angle_alpha   90.00
_cell.angle_beta   90.00
_cell.angle_gamma   90.00
#
_symmetry.space_group_name_H-M   'P 1'
#
loop_
_entity.id
_entity.type
_entity.pdbx_description
1 polymer ?
#
loop_
_entity_poly.entity_id
_entity_poly.type
_entity_poly.pdbx_seq_one_letter_code
_entity_poly.pdbx_strand_id
1 'polypeptide(L)'
;MTQPDDWDSRTLIALAGRPRAAPGLVTVLREVAFRYGDRLGDAERADRDGEPQWHHRVRQALDRLRAANLVTGGRTWSLTDAGRARATLLAGQGTSSVPAPDGPAATATAATAATAATAANDANDANDAPGPDSPAPLAAPGVITDPLRAVTGRQRLGFPLGPDEPVPVLAAVNLHFAGGPQRATEQLAGLWFRVTAGRHPRPLAGEYVVGELSVNQMKRLVAADTVVGDPDQRSVHRIWPDFPVRPQIDVSAATIKADAARRTFNATGERIVWAVVDSGIDARHPHFASYATLSAPEVRDLHRSFPPGARPRARDALTDDSGHGTHVAGIIAGGVDDWACRHPQRTVRVIEHRYDIDDPAVPVPVSRPVVDPASMVGVAPLTRLVSLKVLHGGGNLTERVSRVIAALAYVREVNARSDRVMRIHGVNLSVGYEFDPEWFACGQSPLCREVDKLVRSGVVVVTAAGNSGYGAVGAPFGVPSRFALGATINDPGNAERAITVGSTHRDMPHTYGVSYFSSKGPTGDGRRKPDLVAPGERIVSCAAGARLATTQAGGPDPRTAVYLEESGTSVAAPHVSGAVAAFLSVRREFIGQPDRIKQILLDTAVPLGRDRHFQGHGLVDLMRALQSV
;
A
#
# COMPACT_ATOMS: atom_id res chain seq x y z
N MET A 1 49.27 31.44 -1.06
CA MET A 1 48.72 32.80 -0.92
C MET A 1 47.20 32.70 -0.84
N THR A 2 46.68 32.63 0.37
CA THR A 2 45.25 32.62 0.70
C THR A 2 44.60 33.90 0.15
N GLN A 3 43.61 33.75 -0.73
CA GLN A 3 42.88 34.89 -1.29
C GLN A 3 42.26 35.71 -0.15
N PRO A 4 42.44 37.04 -0.12
CA PRO A 4 41.77 37.88 0.85
C PRO A 4 40.26 37.83 0.60
N ASP A 5 39.54 37.27 1.58
CA ASP A 5 38.11 37.43 1.85
C ASP A 5 37.12 37.22 0.68
N ASP A 6 36.79 35.95 0.41
CA ASP A 6 35.65 35.54 -0.44
C ASP A 6 34.33 36.26 -0.03
N TRP A 7 34.19 36.65 1.24
CA TRP A 7 33.05 37.39 1.77
C TRP A 7 32.83 38.78 1.17
N ASP A 8 33.90 39.51 0.84
CA ASP A 8 33.79 40.84 0.22
C ASP A 8 33.25 40.69 -1.21
N SER A 9 33.68 39.65 -1.92
CA SER A 9 33.22 39.34 -3.28
C SER A 9 31.78 38.83 -3.29
N ARG A 10 31.41 37.92 -2.38
CA ARG A 10 30.03 37.43 -2.19
C ARG A 10 29.06 38.57 -1.87
N THR A 11 29.45 39.47 -0.98
CA THR A 11 28.63 40.63 -0.57
C THR A 11 28.46 41.64 -1.70
N LEU A 12 29.52 41.90 -2.47
CA LEU A 12 29.47 42.82 -3.60
C LEU A 12 28.60 42.28 -4.76
N ILE A 13 28.71 40.99 -5.07
CA ILE A 13 27.86 40.33 -6.08
C ILE A 13 26.39 40.30 -5.65
N ALA A 14 26.12 40.09 -4.35
CA ALA A 14 24.77 40.15 -3.80
C ALA A 14 24.15 41.56 -4.00
N LEU A 15 24.91 42.62 -3.73
CA LEU A 15 24.46 44.00 -3.95
C LEU A 15 24.22 44.33 -5.44
N ALA A 16 25.00 43.77 -6.35
CA ALA A 16 24.88 44.02 -7.79
C ALA A 16 23.62 43.41 -8.43
N GLY A 17 23.07 42.36 -7.84
CA GLY A 17 21.88 41.68 -8.34
C GLY A 17 20.55 42.41 -8.12
N ARG A 18 20.56 43.65 -7.60
CA ARG A 18 19.34 44.39 -7.23
C ARG A 18 19.20 45.70 -8.05
N PRO A 19 18.04 45.92 -8.71
CA PRO A 19 17.79 47.18 -9.40
C PRO A 19 17.42 48.29 -8.40
N ARG A 20 18.30 49.30 -8.31
CA ARG A 20 18.06 50.70 -7.89
C ARG A 20 17.54 51.04 -6.47
N ALA A 21 17.14 50.11 -5.62
CA ALA A 21 16.78 50.41 -4.23
C ALA A 21 17.95 50.14 -3.27
N ALA A 22 18.30 51.11 -2.42
CA ALA A 22 19.34 50.96 -1.40
C ALA A 22 18.85 49.97 -0.30
N PRO A 23 19.30 48.69 -0.26
CA PRO A 23 18.73 47.71 0.65
C PRO A 23 19.25 47.90 2.07
N GLY A 24 18.43 47.60 3.08
CA GLY A 24 18.87 47.44 4.46
C GLY A 24 19.69 46.15 4.65
N LEU A 25 20.36 46.01 5.81
CA LEU A 25 21.25 44.88 6.11
C LEU A 25 20.58 43.50 5.95
N VAL A 26 19.35 43.33 6.44
CA VAL A 26 18.59 42.06 6.33
C VAL A 26 18.40 41.66 4.86
N THR A 27 18.16 42.62 3.97
CA THR A 27 18.00 42.35 2.54
C THR A 27 19.32 41.91 1.90
N VAL A 28 20.45 42.48 2.33
CA VAL A 28 21.79 42.06 1.87
C VAL A 28 22.11 40.65 2.37
N LEU A 29 21.86 40.35 3.65
CA LEU A 29 22.06 39.03 4.23
C LEU A 29 21.20 37.96 3.53
N ARG A 30 19.92 38.25 3.27
CA ARG A 30 19.03 37.36 2.48
C ARG A 30 19.56 37.11 1.08
N GLU A 31 20.14 38.10 0.42
CA GLU A 31 20.70 37.95 -0.91
C GLU A 31 21.98 37.12 -0.93
N VAL A 32 22.83 37.27 0.10
CA VAL A 32 24.02 36.42 0.29
C VAL A 32 23.60 34.97 0.57
N ALA A 33 22.63 34.75 1.47
CA ALA A 33 22.09 33.42 1.76
C ALA A 33 21.44 32.77 0.52
N PHE A 34 20.74 33.56 -0.28
CA PHE A 34 20.13 33.10 -1.52
C PHE A 34 21.15 32.59 -2.54
N ARG A 35 22.29 33.28 -2.70
CA ARG A 35 23.31 32.94 -3.71
C ARG A 35 24.30 31.89 -3.25
N TYR A 36 24.61 31.87 -1.95
CA TYR A 36 25.73 31.12 -1.39
C TYR A 36 25.36 30.22 -0.21
N GLY A 37 24.08 30.14 0.18
CA GLY A 37 23.63 29.37 1.35
C GLY A 37 23.96 27.88 1.31
N ASP A 38 24.07 27.30 0.12
CA ASP A 38 24.53 25.94 -0.14
C ASP A 38 26.02 25.73 0.15
N ARG A 39 26.83 26.79 0.06
CA ARG A 39 28.29 26.77 0.23
C ARG A 39 28.75 27.13 1.64
N LEU A 40 27.82 27.47 2.54
CA LEU A 40 28.17 27.77 3.93
C LEU A 40 28.61 26.48 4.64
N GLY A 41 29.70 26.55 5.40
CA GLY A 41 30.18 25.46 6.27
C GLY A 41 29.52 25.46 7.65
N ASP A 42 29.71 24.40 8.43
CA ASP A 42 29.12 24.30 9.77
C ASP A 42 29.68 25.35 10.75
N ALA A 43 30.97 25.68 10.63
CA ALA A 43 31.59 26.75 11.42
C ALA A 43 31.02 28.14 11.11
N GLU A 44 30.68 28.40 9.84
CA GLU A 44 30.09 29.69 9.42
C GLU A 44 28.62 29.82 9.86
N ARG A 45 27.96 28.69 10.09
CA ARG A 45 26.60 28.58 10.59
C ARG A 45 26.51 28.46 12.10
N ALA A 46 27.63 28.30 12.81
CA ALA A 46 27.63 28.28 14.27
C ALA A 46 27.12 29.60 14.83
N ASP A 47 26.32 29.51 15.90
CA ASP A 47 25.84 30.68 16.62
C ASP A 47 26.98 31.34 17.40
N ARG A 48 27.05 32.67 17.35
CA ARG A 48 27.97 33.47 18.16
C ARG A 48 27.27 34.77 18.52
N ASP A 49 27.05 35.00 19.80
CA ASP A 49 26.40 36.21 20.31
C ASP A 49 24.97 36.44 19.77
N GLY A 50 24.22 35.34 19.54
CA GLY A 50 22.82 35.37 19.10
C GLY A 50 22.60 35.55 17.59
N GLU A 51 23.66 35.53 16.79
CA GLU A 51 23.58 35.50 15.32
C GLU A 51 24.62 34.54 14.70
N PRO A 52 24.34 33.97 13.51
CA PRO A 52 25.31 33.16 12.77
C PRO A 52 26.64 33.89 12.48
N GLN A 53 27.76 33.18 12.51
CA GLN A 53 29.07 33.76 12.18
C GLN A 53 29.11 34.40 10.79
N TRP A 54 28.39 33.85 9.80
CA TRP A 54 28.34 34.43 8.46
C TRP A 54 27.65 35.81 8.41
N HIS A 55 26.71 36.12 9.33
CA HIS A 55 26.13 37.47 9.44
C HIS A 55 27.19 38.49 9.85
N HIS A 56 28.03 38.11 10.82
CA HIS A 56 29.15 38.93 11.27
C HIS A 56 30.16 39.17 10.14
N ARG A 57 30.47 38.14 9.34
CA ARG A 57 31.36 38.25 8.18
C ARG A 57 30.82 39.19 7.11
N VAL A 58 29.52 39.15 6.82
CA VAL A 58 28.89 40.07 5.86
C VAL A 58 28.90 41.51 6.38
N ARG A 59 28.66 41.74 7.68
CA ARG A 59 28.77 43.07 8.29
C ARG A 59 30.19 43.64 8.16
N GLN A 60 31.20 42.85 8.53
CA GLN A 60 32.62 43.21 8.38
C GLN A 60 32.98 43.49 6.91
N ALA A 61 32.47 42.69 5.98
CA ALA A 61 32.66 42.91 4.55
C ALA A 61 32.05 44.23 4.07
N LEU A 62 30.84 44.58 4.52
CA LEU A 62 30.20 45.86 4.19
C LEU A 62 31.01 47.06 4.71
N ASP A 63 31.54 46.97 5.92
CA ASP A 63 32.39 48.02 6.50
C ASP A 63 33.69 48.21 5.71
N ARG A 64 34.33 47.10 5.30
CA ARG A 64 35.54 47.13 4.44
C ARG A 64 35.25 47.69 3.05
N LEU A 65 34.16 47.25 2.42
CA LEU A 65 33.74 47.74 1.10
C LEU A 65 33.37 49.23 1.12
N ARG A 66 32.81 49.71 2.24
CA ARG A 66 32.58 51.14 2.48
C ARG A 66 33.88 51.91 2.63
N ALA A 67 34.83 51.41 3.42
CA ALA A 67 36.16 52.02 3.56
C ALA A 67 36.91 52.10 2.21
N ALA A 68 36.67 51.12 1.33
CA ALA A 68 37.21 51.09 -0.03
C ALA A 68 36.42 51.91 -1.08
N ASN A 69 35.38 52.64 -0.67
CA ASN A 69 34.52 53.46 -1.54
C ASN A 69 33.82 52.68 -2.69
N LEU A 70 33.60 51.37 -2.50
CA LEU A 70 32.89 50.51 -3.46
C LEU A 70 31.38 50.48 -3.19
N VAL A 71 30.97 50.79 -1.97
CA VAL A 71 29.57 50.85 -1.52
C VAL A 71 29.36 52.14 -0.73
N THR A 72 28.25 52.84 -0.97
CA THR A 72 27.77 53.91 -0.11
C THR A 72 26.81 53.33 0.91
N GLY A 73 26.95 53.67 2.20
CA GLY A 73 25.93 53.23 3.16
C GLY A 73 26.14 53.54 4.62
N GLY A 74 25.02 53.54 5.35
CA GLY A 74 24.87 53.69 6.80
C GLY A 74 23.63 52.94 7.33
N ARG A 75 22.42 53.30 6.86
CA ARG A 75 21.16 52.52 7.11
C ARG A 75 20.73 51.69 5.89
N THR A 76 21.13 52.09 4.71
CA THR A 76 20.90 51.41 3.43
C THR A 76 22.21 51.39 2.63
N TRP A 77 22.37 50.41 1.74
CA TRP A 77 23.63 50.15 1.02
C TRP A 77 23.44 50.29 -0.50
N SER A 78 24.32 51.00 -1.21
CA SER A 78 24.24 51.15 -2.67
C SER A 78 25.62 51.05 -3.32
N LEU A 79 25.72 50.44 -4.50
CA LEU A 79 26.99 50.36 -5.21
C LEU A 79 27.41 51.73 -5.78
N THR A 80 28.69 52.09 -5.64
CA THR A 80 29.32 53.15 -6.45
C THR A 80 29.56 52.65 -7.87
N ASP A 81 29.91 53.55 -8.81
CA ASP A 81 30.30 53.13 -10.17
C ASP A 81 31.51 52.19 -10.15
N ALA A 82 32.48 52.45 -9.27
CA ALA A 82 33.63 51.56 -9.04
C ALA A 82 33.18 50.19 -8.48
N GLY A 83 32.25 50.18 -7.53
CA GLY A 83 31.65 48.94 -7.01
C GLY A 83 30.90 48.13 -8.06
N ARG A 84 30.12 48.79 -8.94
CA ARG A 84 29.43 48.14 -10.06
C ARG A 84 30.42 47.50 -11.03
N ALA A 85 31.43 48.24 -11.46
CA ALA A 85 32.45 47.72 -12.37
C ALA A 85 33.18 46.50 -11.78
N ARG A 86 33.49 46.56 -10.48
CA ARG A 86 34.15 45.44 -9.77
C ARG A 86 33.24 44.23 -9.63
N ALA A 87 31.95 44.43 -9.34
CA ALA A 87 30.98 43.34 -9.25
C ALA A 87 30.78 42.63 -10.59
N THR A 88 30.73 43.38 -11.70
CA THR A 88 30.61 42.82 -13.05
C THR A 88 31.83 41.99 -13.43
N LEU A 89 33.04 42.45 -13.10
CA LEU A 89 34.28 41.69 -13.30
C LEU A 89 34.28 40.37 -12.51
N LEU A 90 33.86 40.40 -11.25
CA LEU A 90 33.79 39.20 -10.41
C LEU A 90 32.70 38.23 -10.87
N ALA A 91 31.57 38.72 -11.38
CA ALA A 91 30.51 37.89 -11.93
C ALA A 91 30.94 37.18 -13.23
N GLY A 92 31.73 37.84 -14.08
CA GLY A 92 32.25 37.26 -15.33
C GLY A 92 33.37 36.24 -15.16
N GLN A 93 34.08 36.23 -14.03
CA GLN A 93 35.12 35.24 -13.72
C GLN A 93 34.58 33.92 -13.13
N GLY A 94 33.28 33.87 -12.79
CA GLY A 94 32.64 32.73 -12.12
C GLY A 94 31.83 31.78 -13.02
N THR A 95 31.75 32.01 -14.34
CA THR A 95 31.00 31.17 -15.29
C THR A 95 31.96 30.34 -16.15
N SER A 96 32.33 29.15 -15.67
CA SER A 96 32.83 28.07 -16.52
C SER A 96 32.05 26.79 -16.23
N SER A 97 31.57 26.19 -17.32
CA SER A 97 30.92 24.88 -17.52
C SER A 97 29.55 24.58 -16.89
N VAL A 98 28.48 24.87 -17.65
CA VAL A 98 27.36 23.93 -17.90
C VAL A 98 26.94 24.10 -19.37
N PRO A 99 26.97 23.06 -20.23
CA PRO A 99 26.45 23.16 -21.59
C PRO A 99 24.92 22.94 -21.62
N ALA A 100 24.24 23.68 -22.50
CA ALA A 100 22.81 23.55 -22.78
C ALA A 100 22.53 22.36 -23.74
N PRO A 101 21.27 21.88 -23.82
CA PRO A 101 20.92 20.57 -24.37
C PRO A 101 20.51 20.64 -25.84
N ASP A 102 20.81 19.59 -26.61
CA ASP A 102 20.09 19.22 -27.84
C ASP A 102 20.20 17.68 -28.04
N GLY A 103 19.07 17.00 -28.31
CA GLY A 103 19.01 15.58 -28.73
C GLY A 103 19.19 15.42 -30.26
N PRO A 104 18.89 14.25 -30.89
CA PRO A 104 18.35 12.98 -30.38
C PRO A 104 19.13 11.69 -30.81
N ALA A 105 18.74 10.56 -30.21
CA ALA A 105 18.82 9.14 -30.66
C ALA A 105 20.09 8.56 -31.31
N ALA A 106 20.66 7.50 -30.70
CA ALA A 106 20.78 6.14 -31.29
C ALA A 106 21.85 5.25 -30.60
N THR A 107 21.40 4.04 -30.19
CA THR A 107 22.02 2.70 -30.22
C THR A 107 23.44 2.39 -29.72
N ALA A 108 23.53 1.16 -29.17
CA ALA A 108 24.71 0.28 -28.98
C ALA A 108 25.54 0.56 -27.70
N THR A 109 26.11 -0.39 -26.95
CA THR A 109 26.07 -1.87 -26.82
C THR A 109 26.92 -2.20 -25.56
N ALA A 110 26.54 -3.25 -24.81
CA ALA A 110 27.38 -4.19 -24.04
C ALA A 110 28.80 -3.80 -23.57
N ALA A 111 29.09 -3.98 -22.27
CA ALA A 111 29.91 -5.10 -21.74
C ALA A 111 30.73 -4.75 -20.47
N THR A 112 30.57 -5.61 -19.45
CA THR A 112 31.57 -6.15 -18.52
C THR A 112 32.57 -5.23 -17.80
N ALA A 113 32.55 -5.24 -16.46
CA ALA A 113 33.59 -5.90 -15.66
C ALA A 113 33.22 -5.90 -14.16
N ALA A 114 33.33 -7.09 -13.57
CA ALA A 114 33.27 -7.36 -12.13
C ALA A 114 34.64 -7.12 -11.47
N THR A 115 34.64 -6.86 -10.16
CA THR A 115 35.54 -7.34 -9.08
C THR A 115 35.51 -6.32 -7.91
N ALA A 116 34.93 -6.65 -6.75
CA ALA A 116 35.48 -7.44 -5.63
C ALA A 116 36.45 -6.66 -4.72
N ALA A 117 36.04 -6.47 -3.45
CA ALA A 117 36.81 -6.61 -2.20
C ALA A 117 36.10 -5.84 -1.06
N THR A 118 35.38 -6.45 -0.11
CA THR A 118 35.80 -7.10 1.16
C THR A 118 36.60 -6.25 2.16
N ALA A 119 36.17 -6.38 3.43
CA ALA A 119 36.79 -5.99 4.71
C ALA A 119 36.52 -4.53 5.15
N ALA A 120 36.23 -4.21 6.41
CA ALA A 120 36.35 -4.94 7.67
C ALA A 120 35.34 -4.43 8.70
N ASN A 121 35.07 -5.31 9.67
CA ASN A 121 34.27 -5.12 10.87
C ASN A 121 35.07 -4.38 11.97
N ASP A 122 34.33 -3.98 13.01
CA ASP A 122 34.78 -3.69 14.39
C ASP A 122 35.29 -2.27 14.71
N ALA A 123 34.49 -1.51 15.46
CA ALA A 123 34.82 -1.16 16.84
C ALA A 123 33.65 -0.43 17.54
N ASN A 124 33.34 -0.95 18.71
CA ASN A 124 32.43 -0.48 19.74
C ASN A 124 33.00 0.78 20.42
N ASP A 125 32.14 1.72 20.87
CA ASP A 125 32.13 2.29 22.24
C ASP A 125 31.49 3.68 22.34
N ALA A 126 30.87 3.86 23.51
CA ALA A 126 30.52 5.09 24.22
C ALA A 126 29.16 5.76 23.93
N ASN A 127 28.25 5.49 24.88
CA ASN A 127 27.24 6.42 25.40
C ASN A 127 27.73 7.87 25.44
N ASP A 128 26.93 8.77 24.89
CA ASP A 128 26.71 10.10 25.47
C ASP A 128 25.32 10.61 25.03
N ALA A 129 24.38 10.61 25.97
CA ALA A 129 23.14 11.36 25.84
C ALA A 129 23.45 12.83 26.14
N PRO A 130 23.17 13.80 25.24
CA PRO A 130 23.43 15.20 25.55
C PRO A 130 22.32 15.75 26.47
N GLY A 131 22.74 16.41 27.55
CA GLY A 131 21.87 17.17 28.46
C GLY A 131 21.27 18.46 27.85
N PRO A 132 20.44 19.21 28.60
CA PRO A 132 19.45 20.13 28.03
C PRO A 132 19.98 21.50 27.56
N ASP A 133 21.25 21.86 27.78
CA ASP A 133 21.71 23.25 27.63
C ASP A 133 22.91 23.40 26.67
N SER A 134 22.68 23.18 25.37
CA SER A 134 23.61 23.61 24.32
C SER A 134 22.83 24.16 23.13
N PRO A 135 22.94 25.46 22.78
CA PRO A 135 22.25 26.01 21.62
C PRO A 135 22.85 25.40 20.34
N ALA A 136 22.02 24.64 19.63
CA ALA A 136 22.38 23.93 18.41
C ALA A 136 22.78 24.90 17.28
N PRO A 137 23.75 24.55 16.43
CA PRO A 137 24.27 25.44 15.39
C PRO A 137 23.18 25.82 14.37
N LEU A 138 23.19 27.10 13.95
CA LEU A 138 22.26 27.73 13.02
C LEU A 138 22.45 27.25 11.57
N ALA A 139 22.10 25.98 11.36
CA ALA A 139 21.67 25.41 10.09
C ALA A 139 20.41 24.57 10.37
N ALA A 140 19.40 25.20 10.98
CA ALA A 140 18.28 24.56 11.69
C ALA A 140 18.16 23.03 11.46
N PRO A 141 18.84 22.21 12.30
CA PRO A 141 18.65 20.78 12.30
C PRO A 141 17.15 20.49 12.47
N GLY A 142 16.57 19.72 11.56
CA GLY A 142 15.14 19.36 11.59
C GLY A 142 14.22 20.10 10.62
N VAL A 143 14.74 21.03 9.80
CA VAL A 143 13.97 21.66 8.71
C VAL A 143 14.01 20.83 7.45
N ILE A 144 15.20 20.52 6.93
CA ILE A 144 15.36 19.53 5.86
C ILE A 144 15.57 18.20 6.56
N THR A 145 14.65 17.27 6.33
CA THR A 145 14.70 15.95 6.96
C THR A 145 15.88 15.11 6.47
N ASP A 146 16.36 14.22 7.33
CA ASP A 146 17.50 13.33 7.10
C ASP A 146 17.47 12.57 5.76
N PRO A 147 16.31 12.06 5.28
CA PRO A 147 16.25 11.36 3.99
C PRO A 147 16.61 12.23 2.78
N LEU A 148 16.46 13.56 2.86
CA LEU A 148 16.89 14.52 1.83
C LEU A 148 18.31 15.03 2.07
N ARG A 149 18.72 15.16 3.34
CA ARG A 149 20.02 15.72 3.74
C ARG A 149 21.17 14.75 3.45
N ALA A 150 21.00 13.46 3.77
CA ALA A 150 22.06 12.46 3.62
C ALA A 150 22.06 11.83 2.22
N VAL A 151 23.24 11.62 1.64
CA VAL A 151 23.42 10.86 0.38
C VAL A 151 22.88 9.44 0.54
N THR A 152 23.15 8.80 1.68
CA THR A 152 22.63 7.47 2.04
C THR A 152 21.11 7.45 2.17
N GLY A 153 20.50 8.53 2.66
CA GLY A 153 19.05 8.71 2.71
C GLY A 153 18.41 8.77 1.33
N ARG A 154 18.99 9.56 0.42
CA ARG A 154 18.53 9.69 -0.98
C ARG A 154 18.72 8.40 -1.77
N GLN A 155 19.83 7.70 -1.57
CA GLN A 155 20.09 6.39 -2.17
C GLN A 155 19.03 5.36 -1.77
N ARG A 156 18.63 5.31 -0.49
CA ARG A 156 17.57 4.40 -0.01
C ARG A 156 16.21 4.67 -0.65
N LEU A 157 15.91 5.91 -1.01
CA LEU A 157 14.65 6.33 -1.62
C LEU A 157 14.67 6.29 -3.16
N GLY A 158 15.81 5.95 -3.77
CA GLY A 158 15.97 5.93 -5.23
C GLY A 158 15.98 7.32 -5.86
N PHE A 159 16.29 8.36 -5.09
CA PHE A 159 16.42 9.71 -5.60
C PHE A 159 17.80 9.98 -6.19
N PRO A 160 17.90 10.96 -7.11
CA PRO A 160 19.15 11.57 -7.53
C PRO A 160 20.16 11.82 -6.39
N LEU A 161 21.41 11.36 -6.60
CA LEU A 161 22.49 11.56 -5.65
C LEU A 161 23.16 12.94 -5.81
N GLY A 162 23.09 13.50 -7.03
CA GLY A 162 23.60 14.84 -7.34
C GLY A 162 22.94 15.91 -6.46
N PRO A 163 23.70 16.91 -5.96
CA PRO A 163 23.16 17.96 -5.10
C PRO A 163 22.33 19.01 -5.85
N ASP A 164 22.48 19.08 -7.18
CA ASP A 164 21.78 20.01 -8.07
C ASP A 164 20.62 19.37 -8.85
N GLU A 165 20.45 18.05 -8.74
CA GLU A 165 19.33 17.34 -9.35
C GLU A 165 18.06 17.55 -8.51
N PRO A 166 16.94 18.01 -9.10
CA PRO A 166 15.69 18.21 -8.38
C PRO A 166 15.09 16.89 -7.88
N VAL A 167 14.53 16.91 -6.67
CA VAL A 167 13.73 15.80 -6.11
C VAL A 167 12.36 16.31 -5.69
N PRO A 168 11.31 15.47 -5.74
CA PRO A 168 9.98 15.88 -5.33
C PRO A 168 9.92 16.05 -3.80
N VAL A 169 9.41 17.19 -3.35
CA VAL A 169 9.41 17.62 -1.96
C VAL A 169 8.06 18.19 -1.53
N LEU A 170 7.76 17.99 -0.26
CA LEU A 170 6.61 18.55 0.43
C LEU A 170 7.13 19.45 1.55
N ALA A 171 6.67 20.71 1.59
CA ALA A 171 7.05 21.68 2.61
C ALA A 171 5.82 22.12 3.42
N ALA A 172 5.92 22.01 4.75
CA ALA A 172 4.93 22.56 5.67
C ALA A 172 5.21 24.04 5.93
N VAL A 173 4.13 24.82 5.94
CA VAL A 173 4.13 26.23 6.31
C VAL A 173 4.15 26.38 7.83
N ASN A 174 4.85 27.39 8.35
CA ASN A 174 4.82 27.70 9.78
C ASN A 174 3.48 28.36 10.17
N LEU A 175 2.67 27.64 10.95
CA LEU A 175 1.36 28.13 11.40
C LEU A 175 1.46 29.22 12.48
N HIS A 176 2.59 29.30 13.19
CA HIS A 176 2.86 30.32 14.22
C HIS A 176 3.52 31.57 13.64
N PHE A 177 3.64 31.67 12.32
CA PHE A 177 4.25 32.83 11.69
C PHE A 177 3.53 34.12 12.11
N ALA A 178 4.29 35.12 12.58
CA ALA A 178 3.76 36.35 13.17
C ALA A 178 2.82 37.14 12.22
N GLY A 179 2.98 36.96 10.90
CA GLY A 179 2.11 37.54 9.88
C GLY A 179 0.86 36.71 9.53
N GLY A 180 0.66 35.56 10.16
CA GLY A 180 -0.39 34.58 9.85
C GLY A 180 -0.02 33.58 8.75
N PRO A 181 -0.72 32.44 8.67
CA PRO A 181 -0.37 31.33 7.77
C PRO A 181 -0.46 31.68 6.29
N GLN A 182 -1.38 32.56 5.86
CA GLN A 182 -1.42 32.99 4.46
C GLN A 182 -0.16 33.75 4.05
N ARG A 183 0.32 34.67 4.90
CA ARG A 183 1.56 35.42 4.64
C ARG A 183 2.79 34.53 4.68
N ALA A 184 2.79 33.49 5.52
CA ALA A 184 3.85 32.49 5.53
C ALA A 184 3.88 31.71 4.19
N THR A 185 2.72 31.31 3.67
CA THR A 185 2.63 30.66 2.35
C THR A 185 3.12 31.56 1.23
N GLU A 186 2.75 32.85 1.23
CA GLU A 186 3.21 33.85 0.25
C GLU A 186 4.73 34.06 0.31
N GLN A 187 5.28 34.20 1.52
CA GLN A 187 6.73 34.34 1.72
C GLN A 187 7.48 33.10 1.24
N LEU A 188 7.00 31.91 1.59
CA LEU A 188 7.59 30.64 1.14
C LEU A 188 7.55 30.51 -0.38
N ALA A 189 6.41 30.82 -1.01
CA ALA A 189 6.26 30.79 -2.47
C ALA A 189 7.20 31.78 -3.17
N GLY A 190 7.40 32.98 -2.60
CA GLY A 190 8.33 33.98 -3.11
C GLY A 190 9.80 33.53 -3.02
N LEU A 191 10.20 32.92 -1.91
CA LEU A 191 11.55 32.36 -1.76
C LEU A 191 11.77 31.19 -2.72
N TRP A 192 10.79 30.30 -2.83
CA TRP A 192 10.81 29.15 -3.74
C TRP A 192 10.98 29.58 -5.20
N PHE A 193 10.18 30.55 -5.66
CA PHE A 193 10.26 31.09 -7.02
C PHE A 193 11.65 31.60 -7.37
N ARG A 194 12.32 32.25 -6.41
CA ARG A 194 13.66 32.75 -6.62
C ARG A 194 14.68 31.60 -6.73
N VAL A 195 14.65 30.60 -5.84
CA VAL A 195 15.69 29.55 -5.83
C VAL A 195 15.56 28.60 -7.01
N THR A 196 14.36 28.48 -7.58
CA THR A 196 14.07 27.69 -8.78
C THR A 196 14.18 28.49 -10.09
N ALA A 197 14.53 29.77 -10.02
CA ALA A 197 14.59 30.67 -11.16
C ALA A 197 13.28 30.71 -11.99
N GLY A 198 12.13 30.75 -11.30
CA GLY A 198 10.84 31.01 -11.95
C GLY A 198 9.72 30.01 -11.68
N ARG A 199 9.94 28.95 -10.89
CA ARG A 199 8.93 27.93 -10.62
C ARG A 199 8.27 28.16 -9.26
N HIS A 200 6.94 28.28 -9.25
CA HIS A 200 6.16 28.36 -8.01
C HIS A 200 5.84 26.97 -7.45
N PRO A 201 5.78 26.81 -6.12
CA PRO A 201 5.27 25.60 -5.50
C PRO A 201 3.74 25.56 -5.63
N ARG A 202 3.17 24.35 -5.67
CA ARG A 202 1.72 24.14 -5.72
C ARG A 202 1.16 24.02 -4.31
N PRO A 203 0.12 24.78 -3.92
CA PRO A 203 -0.50 24.63 -2.61
C PRO A 203 -1.25 23.29 -2.48
N LEU A 204 -1.22 22.71 -1.29
CA LEU A 204 -1.85 21.43 -0.92
C LEU A 204 -2.44 21.53 0.49
N ALA A 205 -3.73 21.23 0.64
CA ALA A 205 -4.42 21.11 1.93
C ALA A 205 -4.19 22.28 2.94
N GLY A 206 -4.07 23.51 2.46
CA GLY A 206 -4.01 24.74 3.28
C GLY A 206 -2.67 25.00 3.98
N GLU A 207 -2.02 23.98 4.53
CA GLU A 207 -0.79 24.10 5.34
C GLU A 207 0.47 23.52 4.66
N TYR A 208 0.31 22.91 3.48
CA TYR A 208 1.41 22.32 2.72
C TYR A 208 1.57 22.94 1.34
N VAL A 209 2.80 22.91 0.84
CA VAL A 209 3.11 23.20 -0.56
C VAL A 209 4.00 22.09 -1.11
N VAL A 210 3.84 21.77 -2.39
CA VAL A 210 4.58 20.69 -3.06
C VAL A 210 5.28 21.20 -4.32
N GLY A 211 6.40 20.57 -4.68
CA GLY A 211 7.14 20.89 -5.89
C GLY A 211 8.47 20.13 -5.95
N GLU A 212 9.34 20.53 -6.87
CA GLU A 212 10.67 19.94 -7.02
C GLU A 212 11.75 20.93 -6.58
N LEU A 213 12.68 20.47 -5.74
CA LEU A 213 13.86 21.23 -5.33
C LEU A 213 15.10 20.32 -5.29
N SER A 214 16.23 20.84 -5.73
CA SER A 214 17.53 20.20 -5.46
C SER A 214 17.99 20.44 -4.02
N VAL A 215 18.96 19.66 -3.55
CA VAL A 215 19.52 19.84 -2.20
C VAL A 215 20.14 21.22 -2.02
N ASN A 216 20.82 21.73 -3.04
CA ASN A 216 21.38 23.08 -3.00
C ASN A 216 20.31 24.16 -2.98
N GLN A 217 19.21 23.98 -3.74
CA GLN A 217 18.07 24.91 -3.70
C GLN A 217 17.37 24.91 -2.34
N MET A 218 17.19 23.73 -1.72
CA MET A 218 16.63 23.63 -0.36
C MET A 218 17.51 24.35 0.67
N LYS A 219 18.83 24.18 0.61
CA LYS A 219 19.78 24.88 1.50
C LYS A 219 19.71 26.40 1.34
N ARG A 220 19.68 26.91 0.11
CA ARG A 220 19.54 28.35 -0.18
C ARG A 220 18.21 28.90 0.30
N LEU A 221 17.11 28.16 0.12
CA LEU A 221 15.78 28.55 0.58
C LEU A 221 15.75 28.66 2.11
N VAL A 222 16.19 27.63 2.83
CA VAL A 222 16.20 27.61 4.30
C VAL A 222 17.14 28.69 4.86
N ALA A 223 18.32 28.87 4.26
CA ALA A 223 19.26 29.93 4.66
C ALA A 223 18.66 31.33 4.48
N ALA A 224 17.93 31.57 3.39
CA ALA A 224 17.27 32.86 3.14
C ALA A 224 16.08 33.12 4.07
N ASP A 225 15.34 32.07 4.44
CA ASP A 225 14.18 32.17 5.34
C ASP A 225 14.58 32.37 6.81
N THR A 226 15.78 31.92 7.21
CA THR A 226 16.26 31.96 8.60
C THR A 226 17.09 33.19 8.96
N VAL A 227 17.29 34.14 8.04
CA VAL A 227 18.13 35.34 8.26
C VAL A 227 17.70 36.21 9.44
N VAL A 228 16.41 36.24 9.77
CA VAL A 228 15.89 37.10 10.86
C VAL A 228 16.13 36.47 12.25
N GLY A 229 16.58 35.22 12.33
CA GLY A 229 16.91 34.53 13.59
C GLY A 229 15.70 34.16 14.46
N ASP A 230 14.58 34.87 14.32
CA ASP A 230 13.31 34.65 15.00
C ASP A 230 12.50 33.49 14.37
N PRO A 231 12.19 32.41 15.12
CA PRO A 231 11.34 31.31 14.66
C PRO A 231 9.95 31.75 14.18
N ASP A 232 9.36 32.80 14.75
CA ASP A 232 8.02 33.29 14.40
C ASP A 232 8.03 34.12 13.10
N GLN A 233 9.22 34.47 12.59
CA GLN A 233 9.42 35.16 11.31
C GLN A 233 9.85 34.20 10.18
N ARG A 234 9.84 32.89 10.46
CA ARG A 234 10.22 31.84 9.53
C ARG A 234 8.98 31.27 8.83
N SER A 235 8.98 31.25 7.51
CA SER A 235 7.83 30.81 6.72
C SER A 235 7.77 29.29 6.54
N VAL A 236 8.92 28.61 6.45
CA VAL A 236 8.98 27.14 6.34
C VAL A 236 9.02 26.51 7.72
N HIS A 237 8.17 25.54 8.02
CA HIS A 237 8.28 24.72 9.22
C HIS A 237 9.21 23.52 8.99
N ARG A 238 8.96 22.74 7.94
CA ARG A 238 9.75 21.55 7.58
C ARG A 238 9.61 21.18 6.11
N ILE A 239 10.63 20.54 5.54
CA ILE A 239 10.71 20.01 4.18
C ILE A 239 10.98 18.50 4.25
N TRP A 240 10.08 17.73 3.67
CA TRP A 240 10.14 16.29 3.53
C TRP A 240 10.26 15.91 2.06
N PRO A 241 10.76 14.70 1.74
CA PRO A 241 10.51 14.14 0.43
C PRO A 241 9.00 13.92 0.24
N ASP A 242 8.52 14.21 -0.96
CA ASP A 242 7.22 13.69 -1.38
C ASP A 242 7.42 12.20 -1.68
N PHE A 243 7.14 11.38 -0.66
CA PHE A 243 7.50 9.97 -0.69
C PHE A 243 6.78 9.28 -1.84
N PRO A 244 7.49 8.49 -2.68
CA PRO A 244 6.82 7.63 -3.64
C PRO A 244 5.98 6.62 -2.85
N VAL A 245 4.66 6.82 -2.84
CA VAL A 245 3.73 5.88 -2.23
C VAL A 245 3.67 4.64 -3.11
N ARG A 246 4.13 3.52 -2.54
CA ARG A 246 3.95 2.22 -3.18
C ARG A 246 2.60 1.68 -2.75
N PRO A 247 1.76 1.27 -3.70
CA PRO A 247 0.53 0.59 -3.35
C PRO A 247 0.87 -0.72 -2.61
N GLN A 248 0.50 -0.83 -1.33
CA GLN A 248 0.59 -2.08 -0.55
C GLN A 248 -0.66 -2.96 -0.84
N ILE A 249 -0.87 -3.26 -2.12
CA ILE A 249 -2.13 -3.81 -2.68
C ILE A 249 -2.34 -5.28 -2.28
N ASP A 250 -1.29 -5.96 -1.86
CA ASP A 250 -1.27 -7.42 -1.66
C ASP A 250 -1.43 -7.84 -0.18
N VAL A 251 -1.82 -6.91 0.71
CA VAL A 251 -1.68 -7.04 2.19
C VAL A 251 -2.91 -7.63 2.90
N SER A 252 -3.83 -8.27 2.17
CA SER A 252 -5.08 -8.77 2.76
C SER A 252 -4.89 -9.79 3.89
N ALA A 253 -3.83 -10.61 3.83
CA ALA A 253 -3.48 -11.55 4.89
C ALA A 253 -3.04 -10.85 6.20
N ALA A 254 -2.38 -9.69 6.12
CA ALA A 254 -1.92 -8.98 7.32
C ALA A 254 -3.08 -8.28 8.06
N THR A 255 -4.12 -7.89 7.33
CA THR A 255 -5.32 -7.27 7.88
C THR A 255 -6.05 -8.18 8.87
N ILE A 256 -6.00 -9.49 8.64
CA ILE A 256 -6.53 -10.51 9.55
C ILE A 256 -5.45 -11.12 10.47
N LYS A 257 -4.24 -10.53 10.45
CA LYS A 257 -3.04 -10.93 11.19
C LYS A 257 -2.56 -12.36 10.90
N ALA A 258 -2.80 -12.87 9.70
CA ALA A 258 -2.40 -14.23 9.32
C ALA A 258 -0.89 -14.37 9.10
N ASP A 259 -0.22 -13.32 8.62
CA ASP A 259 1.24 -13.26 8.54
C ASP A 259 1.90 -13.33 9.92
N ALA A 260 1.39 -12.57 10.90
CA ALA A 260 1.83 -12.62 12.28
C ALA A 260 1.58 -13.99 12.91
N ALA A 261 0.40 -14.59 12.67
CA ALA A 261 0.06 -15.92 13.18
C ALA A 261 0.96 -17.02 12.60
N ARG A 262 1.27 -16.97 11.30
CA ARG A 262 2.23 -17.89 10.66
C ARG A 262 3.61 -17.79 11.29
N ARG A 263 4.10 -16.56 11.52
CA ARG A 263 5.43 -16.34 12.11
C ARG A 263 5.51 -16.70 13.60
N THR A 264 4.44 -16.46 14.35
CA THR A 264 4.44 -16.59 15.82
C THR A 264 4.05 -17.99 16.29
N PHE A 265 3.02 -18.58 15.68
CA PHE A 265 2.42 -19.85 16.11
C PHE A 265 2.63 -20.99 15.10
N ASN A 266 3.38 -20.76 14.02
CA ASN A 266 3.47 -21.68 12.88
C ASN A 266 2.09 -22.06 12.33
N ALA A 267 1.12 -21.13 12.36
CA ALA A 267 -0.25 -21.32 11.93
C ALA A 267 -0.35 -21.34 10.40
N THR A 268 0.20 -22.39 9.77
CA THR A 268 0.38 -22.50 8.31
C THR A 268 -0.68 -23.35 7.64
N GLY A 269 -1.54 -24.03 8.41
CA GLY A 269 -2.57 -24.91 7.86
C GLY A 269 -2.11 -26.35 7.62
N GLU A 270 -0.93 -26.72 8.12
CA GLU A 270 -0.34 -28.04 7.91
C GLU A 270 -1.22 -29.19 8.45
N ARG A 271 -1.34 -30.27 7.66
CA ARG A 271 -2.20 -31.43 7.93
C ARG A 271 -3.70 -31.11 8.05
N ILE A 272 -4.12 -29.91 7.62
CA ILE A 272 -5.53 -29.56 7.47
C ILE A 272 -5.91 -29.67 5.99
N VAL A 273 -7.11 -30.19 5.77
CA VAL A 273 -7.70 -30.39 4.44
C VAL A 273 -8.97 -29.56 4.33
N TRP A 274 -9.05 -28.73 3.29
CA TRP A 274 -10.15 -27.81 3.06
C TRP A 274 -10.72 -28.01 1.66
N ALA A 275 -12.04 -28.15 1.52
CA ALA A 275 -12.69 -28.28 0.22
C ALA A 275 -13.13 -26.90 -0.31
N VAL A 276 -12.97 -26.69 -1.61
CA VAL A 276 -13.44 -25.50 -2.32
C VAL A 276 -14.54 -25.93 -3.28
N VAL A 277 -15.78 -25.52 -2.99
CA VAL A 277 -16.95 -25.83 -3.81
C VAL A 277 -17.22 -24.64 -4.73
N ASP A 278 -16.71 -24.73 -5.97
CA ASP A 278 -16.66 -23.58 -6.90
C ASP A 278 -16.56 -24.02 -8.38
N SER A 279 -15.94 -23.23 -9.26
CA SER A 279 -15.74 -23.49 -10.70
C SER A 279 -14.62 -24.49 -11.03
N GLY A 280 -13.93 -25.02 -10.02
CA GLY A 280 -12.74 -25.86 -10.15
C GLY A 280 -11.48 -25.11 -9.70
N ILE A 281 -10.33 -25.79 -9.71
CA ILE A 281 -9.04 -25.17 -9.38
C ILE A 281 -8.06 -25.58 -10.48
N ASP A 282 -7.43 -24.63 -11.19
CA ASP A 282 -6.41 -24.97 -12.17
C ASP A 282 -5.13 -25.43 -11.47
N ALA A 283 -4.90 -26.75 -11.45
CA ALA A 283 -3.73 -27.35 -10.81
C ALA A 283 -2.40 -27.01 -11.51
N ARG A 284 -2.44 -26.45 -12.73
CA ARG A 284 -1.24 -26.01 -13.45
C ARG A 284 -0.76 -24.63 -12.99
N HIS A 285 -1.58 -23.88 -12.24
CA HIS A 285 -1.19 -22.58 -11.76
C HIS A 285 0.02 -22.72 -10.79
N PRO A 286 1.14 -22.01 -11.02
CA PRO A 286 2.36 -22.15 -10.22
C PRO A 286 2.21 -22.05 -8.71
N HIS A 287 1.23 -21.28 -8.25
CA HIS A 287 0.92 -21.09 -6.82
C HIS A 287 0.62 -22.39 -6.06
N PHE A 288 0.12 -23.43 -6.74
CA PHE A 288 -0.24 -24.70 -6.10
C PHE A 288 0.85 -25.79 -6.22
N ALA A 289 1.95 -25.48 -6.92
CA ALA A 289 2.99 -26.47 -7.22
C ALA A 289 3.90 -26.74 -6.02
N SER A 290 4.38 -25.68 -5.36
CA SER A 290 5.45 -25.76 -4.35
C SER A 290 5.09 -26.60 -3.13
N TYR A 291 3.85 -26.45 -2.65
CA TYR A 291 3.41 -27.08 -1.41
C TYR A 291 2.63 -28.37 -1.63
N ALA A 292 2.56 -28.90 -2.85
CA ALA A 292 1.69 -30.02 -3.22
C ALA A 292 0.23 -29.83 -2.73
N THR A 293 -0.28 -28.60 -2.85
CA THR A 293 -1.58 -28.18 -2.31
C THR A 293 -2.73 -29.05 -2.80
N LEU A 294 -2.65 -29.53 -4.05
CA LEU A 294 -3.67 -30.34 -4.72
C LEU A 294 -3.21 -31.78 -5.00
N SER A 295 -1.90 -32.06 -4.99
CA SER A 295 -1.36 -33.36 -5.43
C SER A 295 -0.99 -34.30 -4.28
N ALA A 296 -1.10 -33.84 -3.04
CA ALA A 296 -0.75 -34.63 -1.86
C ALA A 296 -1.56 -35.93 -1.77
N PRO A 297 -0.97 -37.04 -1.27
CA PRO A 297 -1.67 -38.32 -1.12
C PRO A 297 -2.99 -38.23 -0.35
N GLU A 298 -3.12 -37.27 0.55
CA GLU A 298 -4.29 -37.03 1.40
C GLU A 298 -5.51 -36.53 0.62
N VAL A 299 -5.29 -35.82 -0.50
CA VAL A 299 -6.35 -35.12 -1.26
C VAL A 299 -6.48 -35.56 -2.71
N ARG A 300 -5.45 -36.17 -3.31
CA ARG A 300 -5.43 -36.52 -4.74
C ARG A 300 -6.61 -37.39 -5.19
N ASP A 301 -7.13 -38.25 -4.31
CA ASP A 301 -8.28 -39.12 -4.58
C ASP A 301 -9.63 -38.45 -4.29
N LEU A 302 -9.64 -37.24 -3.71
CA LEU A 302 -10.85 -36.56 -3.22
C LEU A 302 -11.46 -35.59 -4.23
N HIS A 303 -10.70 -35.09 -5.22
CA HIS A 303 -11.20 -34.11 -6.18
C HIS A 303 -12.38 -34.64 -6.99
N ARG A 304 -13.46 -33.86 -7.12
CA ARG A 304 -14.65 -34.26 -7.89
C ARG A 304 -15.24 -33.10 -8.67
N SER A 305 -15.68 -33.38 -9.89
CA SER A 305 -16.55 -32.52 -10.70
C SER A 305 -17.96 -33.08 -10.69
N PHE A 306 -18.96 -32.20 -10.65
CA PHE A 306 -20.38 -32.49 -10.58
C PHE A 306 -21.10 -31.99 -11.85
N PRO A 307 -20.96 -32.69 -12.99
CA PRO A 307 -21.62 -32.34 -14.23
C PRO A 307 -23.15 -32.54 -14.16
N PRO A 308 -23.94 -31.86 -15.01
CA PRO A 308 -25.39 -32.02 -15.03
C PRO A 308 -25.78 -33.42 -15.51
N GLY A 309 -26.69 -34.09 -14.79
CA GLY A 309 -27.26 -35.38 -15.20
C GLY A 309 -26.28 -36.56 -15.18
N ALA A 310 -25.09 -36.41 -14.59
CA ALA A 310 -24.07 -37.45 -14.56
C ALA A 310 -23.48 -37.63 -13.15
N ARG A 311 -22.90 -38.82 -12.91
CA ARG A 311 -22.24 -39.13 -11.63
C ARG A 311 -21.01 -38.25 -11.42
N PRO A 312 -20.62 -37.95 -10.15
CA PRO A 312 -19.40 -37.22 -9.85
C PRO A 312 -18.17 -37.93 -10.44
N ARG A 313 -17.24 -37.16 -11.02
CA ARG A 313 -16.03 -37.72 -11.67
C ARG A 313 -14.79 -37.02 -11.13
N ALA A 314 -13.67 -37.75 -11.05
CA ALA A 314 -12.39 -37.15 -10.62
C ALA A 314 -11.78 -36.25 -11.71
N ARG A 315 -12.00 -36.59 -12.98
CA ARG A 315 -11.60 -35.76 -14.12
C ARG A 315 -12.28 -34.38 -14.04
N ASP A 316 -11.60 -33.37 -14.59
CA ASP A 316 -12.08 -31.99 -14.74
C ASP A 316 -12.22 -31.19 -13.43
N ALA A 317 -12.04 -31.80 -12.26
CA ALA A 317 -12.07 -31.08 -10.99
C ALA A 317 -10.86 -30.13 -10.84
N LEU A 318 -9.72 -30.50 -11.44
CA LEU A 318 -8.47 -29.74 -11.40
C LEU A 318 -8.27 -28.83 -12.63
N THR A 319 -9.37 -28.51 -13.32
CA THR A 319 -9.41 -27.50 -14.38
C THR A 319 -10.45 -26.44 -14.03
N ASP A 320 -10.11 -25.18 -14.31
CA ASP A 320 -10.98 -24.04 -14.00
C ASP A 320 -11.16 -23.17 -15.23
N ASP A 321 -12.30 -23.30 -15.88
CA ASP A 321 -12.65 -22.58 -17.11
C ASP A 321 -13.12 -21.16 -16.82
N SER A 322 -13.59 -20.89 -15.58
CA SER A 322 -14.03 -19.57 -15.15
C SER A 322 -12.87 -18.75 -14.57
N GLY A 323 -12.09 -19.37 -13.69
CA GLY A 323 -11.01 -18.74 -12.93
C GLY A 323 -11.37 -18.39 -11.48
N HIS A 324 -12.66 -18.45 -11.10
CA HIS A 324 -13.11 -18.06 -9.76
C HIS A 324 -12.65 -19.01 -8.67
N GLY A 325 -12.82 -20.31 -8.85
CA GLY A 325 -12.38 -21.29 -7.87
C GLY A 325 -10.86 -21.29 -7.67
N THR A 326 -10.08 -21.01 -8.72
CA THR A 326 -8.62 -20.84 -8.63
C THR A 326 -8.26 -19.60 -7.80
N HIS A 327 -8.96 -18.47 -8.01
CA HIS A 327 -8.77 -17.24 -7.24
C HIS A 327 -9.09 -17.47 -5.75
N VAL A 328 -10.24 -18.09 -5.46
CA VAL A 328 -10.68 -18.47 -4.11
C VAL A 328 -9.67 -19.41 -3.44
N ALA A 329 -9.20 -20.43 -4.15
CA ALA A 329 -8.23 -21.40 -3.65
C ALA A 329 -6.89 -20.75 -3.29
N GLY A 330 -6.40 -19.81 -4.10
CA GLY A 330 -5.14 -19.10 -3.85
C GLY A 330 -5.17 -18.19 -2.63
N ILE A 331 -6.35 -17.71 -2.22
CA ILE A 331 -6.51 -16.97 -0.96
C ILE A 331 -6.38 -17.89 0.24
N ILE A 332 -6.92 -19.12 0.15
CA ILE A 332 -6.88 -20.08 1.27
C ILE A 332 -5.46 -20.62 1.45
N ALA A 333 -4.84 -21.13 0.39
CA ALA A 333 -3.61 -21.92 0.49
C ALA A 333 -2.73 -21.82 -0.76
N GLY A 334 -1.48 -22.28 -0.63
CA GLY A 334 -0.47 -22.21 -1.67
C GLY A 334 0.45 -21.00 -1.53
N GLY A 335 1.39 -20.90 -2.46
CA GLY A 335 2.36 -19.82 -2.57
C GLY A 335 3.34 -20.07 -3.70
N VAL A 336 3.80 -18.98 -4.32
CA VAL A 336 4.58 -19.02 -5.57
C VAL A 336 6.08 -18.79 -5.38
N ASP A 337 6.51 -18.52 -4.15
CA ASP A 337 7.87 -18.14 -3.79
C ASP A 337 8.90 -19.18 -4.25
N ASP A 338 8.74 -20.43 -3.84
CA ASP A 338 9.64 -21.52 -4.23
C ASP A 338 9.62 -21.76 -5.75
N TRP A 339 8.46 -21.65 -6.41
CA TRP A 339 8.40 -21.77 -7.87
C TRP A 339 9.16 -20.64 -8.57
N ALA A 340 9.03 -19.40 -8.11
CA ALA A 340 9.69 -18.24 -8.71
C ALA A 340 11.21 -18.31 -8.51
N CYS A 341 11.67 -18.69 -7.31
CA CYS A 341 13.10 -18.80 -6.99
C CYS A 341 13.84 -19.92 -7.74
N ARG A 342 13.14 -20.97 -8.21
CA ARG A 342 13.76 -22.09 -8.95
C ARG A 342 14.35 -21.71 -10.30
N HIS A 343 13.86 -20.66 -10.97
CA HIS A 343 14.41 -20.23 -12.27
C HIS A 343 14.38 -18.70 -12.45
N PRO A 344 15.51 -18.06 -12.79
CA PRO A 344 15.61 -16.59 -12.94
C PRO A 344 14.70 -15.96 -13.99
N GLN A 345 14.25 -16.75 -14.97
CA GLN A 345 13.34 -16.30 -16.04
C GLN A 345 11.87 -16.34 -15.62
N ARG A 346 11.56 -16.88 -14.44
CA ARG A 346 10.18 -16.93 -13.95
C ARG A 346 9.80 -15.57 -13.38
N THR A 347 8.65 -15.08 -13.80
CA THR A 347 8.14 -13.79 -13.31
C THR A 347 6.77 -13.96 -12.69
N VAL A 348 6.45 -13.08 -11.74
CA VAL A 348 5.15 -13.02 -11.10
C VAL A 348 4.54 -11.66 -11.44
N ARG A 349 3.30 -11.65 -11.95
CA ARG A 349 2.60 -10.46 -12.39
C ARG A 349 1.24 -10.36 -11.73
N VAL A 350 0.85 -9.14 -11.38
CA VAL A 350 -0.49 -8.81 -10.89
C VAL A 350 -1.16 -7.92 -11.92
N ILE A 351 -2.44 -8.15 -12.15
CA ILE A 351 -3.29 -7.37 -13.03
C ILE A 351 -4.34 -6.69 -12.15
N GLU A 352 -4.34 -5.36 -12.19
CA GLU A 352 -5.19 -4.50 -11.37
C GLU A 352 -6.13 -3.73 -12.26
N HIS A 353 -7.35 -3.48 -11.78
CA HIS A 353 -8.29 -2.62 -12.48
C HIS A 353 -8.15 -1.19 -11.94
N ARG A 354 -7.62 -0.29 -12.77
CA ARG A 354 -7.58 1.15 -12.43
C ARG A 354 -8.77 1.87 -13.03
N TYR A 355 -9.23 2.91 -12.35
CA TYR A 355 -10.20 3.83 -12.94
C TYR A 355 -9.56 4.51 -14.14
N ASP A 356 -10.24 4.44 -15.27
CA ASP A 356 -9.97 5.35 -16.36
C ASP A 356 -10.45 6.75 -15.93
N ILE A 357 -9.57 7.74 -16.12
CA ILE A 357 -9.90 9.14 -15.81
C ILE A 357 -10.85 9.69 -16.88
N ASP A 358 -10.76 9.17 -18.11
CA ASP A 358 -11.53 9.64 -19.27
C ASP A 358 -12.88 8.92 -19.40
N ASP A 359 -12.98 7.65 -18.97
CA ASP A 359 -14.25 6.90 -18.88
C ASP A 359 -14.37 6.08 -17.58
N PRO A 360 -14.95 6.64 -16.51
CA PRO A 360 -15.11 5.96 -15.22
C PRO A 360 -15.89 4.63 -15.27
N ALA A 361 -16.60 4.35 -16.37
CA ALA A 361 -17.36 3.11 -16.56
C ALA A 361 -16.51 1.94 -17.08
N VAL A 362 -15.31 2.21 -17.62
CA VAL A 362 -14.42 1.17 -18.19
C VAL A 362 -13.15 1.07 -17.35
N PRO A 363 -12.97 0.02 -16.53
CA PRO A 363 -11.73 -0.17 -15.78
C PRO A 363 -10.58 -0.55 -16.72
N VAL A 364 -9.46 0.16 -16.65
CA VAL A 364 -8.25 -0.18 -17.43
C VAL A 364 -7.44 -1.23 -16.67
N PRO A 365 -7.20 -2.42 -17.24
CA PRO A 365 -6.32 -3.42 -16.63
C PRO A 365 -4.87 -2.95 -16.73
N VAL A 366 -4.21 -2.79 -15.59
CA VAL A 366 -2.79 -2.43 -15.48
C VAL A 366 -2.03 -3.62 -14.93
N SER A 367 -1.05 -4.09 -15.69
CA SER A 367 -0.18 -5.18 -15.24
C SER A 367 1.08 -4.62 -14.59
N ARG A 368 1.40 -5.10 -13.38
CA ARG A 368 2.64 -4.81 -12.68
C ARG A 368 3.42 -6.09 -12.34
N PRO A 369 4.76 -6.06 -12.32
CA PRO A 369 5.55 -7.14 -11.73
C PRO A 369 5.42 -7.13 -10.20
N VAL A 370 5.49 -8.32 -9.60
CA VAL A 370 5.63 -8.48 -8.14
C VAL A 370 7.11 -8.51 -7.80
N VAL A 371 7.54 -7.60 -6.93
CA VAL A 371 8.95 -7.48 -6.51
C VAL A 371 9.35 -8.61 -5.56
N ASP A 372 8.46 -9.00 -4.66
CA ASP A 372 8.68 -10.07 -3.70
C ASP A 372 7.65 -11.20 -3.87
N PRO A 373 8.00 -12.30 -4.56
CA PRO A 373 7.13 -13.46 -4.70
C PRO A 373 6.66 -14.08 -3.38
N ALA A 374 7.39 -13.89 -2.26
CA ALA A 374 6.99 -14.40 -0.95
C ALA A 374 5.77 -13.69 -0.37
N SER A 375 5.43 -12.50 -0.89
CA SER A 375 4.17 -11.83 -0.55
C SER A 375 2.94 -12.50 -1.17
N MET A 376 3.12 -13.29 -2.23
CA MET A 376 2.04 -13.97 -2.96
C MET A 376 1.79 -15.36 -2.37
N VAL A 377 1.14 -15.37 -1.21
CA VAL A 377 0.93 -16.58 -0.42
C VAL A 377 -0.48 -16.59 0.18
N GLY A 378 -1.14 -17.75 0.18
CA GLY A 378 -2.44 -17.92 0.81
C GLY A 378 -2.39 -17.74 2.34
N VAL A 379 -3.55 -17.51 2.96
CA VAL A 379 -3.69 -17.31 4.41
C VAL A 379 -3.13 -18.50 5.20
N ALA A 380 -3.37 -19.73 4.73
CA ALA A 380 -2.87 -20.99 5.29
C ALA A 380 -2.10 -21.78 4.20
N PRO A 381 -0.82 -21.43 3.94
CA PRO A 381 -0.07 -21.90 2.77
C PRO A 381 0.02 -23.43 2.63
N LEU A 382 0.14 -24.14 3.76
CA LEU A 382 0.35 -25.59 3.83
C LEU A 382 -0.95 -26.40 3.94
N THR A 383 -2.12 -25.74 3.91
CA THR A 383 -3.41 -26.43 3.83
C THR A 383 -3.53 -27.16 2.51
N ARG A 384 -4.03 -28.41 2.57
CA ARG A 384 -4.33 -29.20 1.38
C ARG A 384 -5.74 -28.87 0.91
N LEU A 385 -5.89 -28.67 -0.39
CA LEU A 385 -7.18 -28.28 -0.98
C LEU A 385 -7.83 -29.45 -1.71
N VAL A 386 -9.15 -29.53 -1.61
CA VAL A 386 -9.98 -30.45 -2.40
C VAL A 386 -10.86 -29.61 -3.33
N SER A 387 -10.56 -29.63 -4.62
CA SER A 387 -11.45 -29.05 -5.64
C SER A 387 -12.74 -29.85 -5.80
N LEU A 388 -13.88 -29.21 -5.55
CA LEU A 388 -15.23 -29.72 -5.80
C LEU A 388 -15.92 -28.82 -6.84
N LYS A 389 -15.74 -29.15 -8.12
CA LYS A 389 -16.22 -28.35 -9.25
C LYS A 389 -17.72 -28.51 -9.46
N VAL A 390 -18.47 -27.43 -9.24
CA VAL A 390 -19.94 -27.35 -9.42
C VAL A 390 -20.34 -26.35 -10.50
N LEU A 391 -19.55 -25.28 -10.69
CA LEU A 391 -19.74 -24.26 -11.73
C LEU A 391 -18.89 -24.57 -12.98
N HIS A 392 -19.36 -24.14 -14.15
CA HIS A 392 -18.70 -24.44 -15.43
C HIS A 392 -18.53 -23.19 -16.33
N GLY A 393 -18.62 -21.99 -15.76
CA GLY A 393 -18.17 -20.75 -16.40
C GLY A 393 -19.05 -20.25 -17.55
N GLY A 394 -20.30 -20.73 -17.65
CA GLY A 394 -21.16 -20.47 -18.80
C GLY A 394 -22.38 -19.60 -18.53
N GLY A 395 -22.64 -19.18 -17.27
CA GLY A 395 -23.81 -18.37 -16.90
C GLY A 395 -25.17 -18.98 -17.27
N ASN A 396 -25.19 -20.25 -17.67
CA ASN A 396 -26.35 -20.93 -18.24
C ASN A 396 -27.17 -21.65 -17.16
N LEU A 397 -28.42 -22.00 -17.50
CA LEU A 397 -29.37 -22.86 -16.73
C LEU A 397 -28.82 -24.25 -16.31
N THR A 398 -27.56 -24.51 -16.60
CA THR A 398 -26.80 -25.70 -16.20
C THR A 398 -26.23 -25.55 -14.79
N GLU A 399 -25.90 -24.36 -14.30
CA GLU A 399 -25.38 -24.11 -12.95
C GLU A 399 -26.53 -24.19 -11.93
N ARG A 400 -26.60 -25.30 -11.18
CA ARG A 400 -27.75 -25.65 -10.34
C ARG A 400 -27.34 -25.93 -8.90
N VAL A 401 -28.17 -25.49 -7.97
CA VAL A 401 -28.03 -25.73 -6.52
C VAL A 401 -27.93 -27.22 -6.18
N SER A 402 -28.57 -28.10 -6.97
CA SER A 402 -28.49 -29.55 -6.79
C SER A 402 -27.05 -30.10 -6.87
N ARG A 403 -26.16 -29.45 -7.64
CA ARG A 403 -24.74 -29.83 -7.72
C ARG A 403 -23.99 -29.46 -6.46
N VAL A 404 -24.28 -28.30 -5.89
CA VAL A 404 -23.71 -27.85 -4.62
C VAL A 404 -24.14 -28.81 -3.51
N ILE A 405 -25.43 -29.15 -3.43
CA ILE A 405 -25.96 -30.14 -2.48
C ILE A 405 -25.27 -31.50 -2.66
N ALA A 406 -25.09 -31.97 -3.90
CA ALA A 406 -24.37 -33.22 -4.18
C ALA A 406 -22.90 -33.18 -3.73
N ALA A 407 -22.23 -32.04 -3.87
CA ALA A 407 -20.87 -31.84 -3.39
C ALA A 407 -20.79 -31.87 -1.85
N LEU A 408 -21.73 -31.22 -1.15
CA LEU A 408 -21.80 -31.28 0.32
C LEU A 408 -22.10 -32.70 0.82
N ALA A 409 -23.01 -33.41 0.14
CA ALA A 409 -23.30 -34.81 0.44
C ALA A 409 -22.08 -35.72 0.24
N TYR A 410 -21.30 -35.49 -0.82
CA TYR A 410 -20.04 -36.19 -1.06
C TYR A 410 -19.02 -35.96 0.08
N VAL A 411 -18.86 -34.74 0.57
CA VAL A 411 -17.98 -34.44 1.72
C VAL A 411 -18.41 -35.24 2.96
N ARG A 412 -19.72 -35.25 3.27
CA ARG A 412 -20.27 -36.03 4.38
C ARG A 412 -19.98 -37.52 4.20
N GLU A 413 -20.16 -38.05 3.00
CA GLU A 413 -19.93 -39.46 2.69
C GLU A 413 -18.44 -39.83 2.85
N VAL A 414 -17.53 -39.00 2.33
CA VAL A 414 -16.07 -39.20 2.48
C VAL A 414 -15.66 -39.25 3.95
N ASN A 415 -16.19 -38.34 4.77
CA ASN A 415 -15.89 -38.32 6.19
C ASN A 415 -16.55 -39.48 6.96
N ALA A 416 -17.78 -39.87 6.58
CA ALA A 416 -18.48 -40.99 7.22
C ALA A 416 -17.84 -42.35 6.94
N ARG A 417 -17.20 -42.53 5.77
CA ARG A 417 -16.43 -43.75 5.44
C ARG A 417 -15.08 -43.84 6.16
N SER A 418 -14.64 -42.77 6.82
CA SER A 418 -13.36 -42.74 7.51
C SER A 418 -13.57 -43.07 8.98
N ASP A 419 -13.32 -44.32 9.37
CA ASP A 419 -13.67 -44.86 10.69
C ASP A 419 -12.92 -44.23 11.88
N ARG A 420 -11.89 -43.41 11.63
CA ARG A 420 -11.01 -42.89 12.71
C ARG A 420 -10.63 -41.41 12.61
N VAL A 421 -10.56 -40.83 11.40
CA VAL A 421 -10.05 -39.46 11.21
C VAL A 421 -10.84 -38.75 10.13
N MET A 422 -11.34 -37.56 10.43
CA MET A 422 -11.99 -36.70 9.44
C MET A 422 -11.01 -36.40 8.30
N ARG A 423 -11.40 -36.66 7.04
CA ARG A 423 -10.54 -36.41 5.88
C ARG A 423 -10.64 -34.97 5.40
N ILE A 424 -11.83 -34.38 5.43
CA ILE A 424 -12.11 -33.00 5.03
C ILE A 424 -12.60 -32.22 6.25
N HIS A 425 -11.84 -31.23 6.69
CA HIS A 425 -12.06 -30.51 7.95
C HIS A 425 -12.97 -29.29 7.78
N GLY A 426 -12.97 -28.70 6.60
CA GLY A 426 -13.83 -27.57 6.28
C GLY A 426 -14.14 -27.43 4.80
N VAL A 427 -15.13 -26.60 4.51
CA VAL A 427 -15.64 -26.31 3.17
C VAL A 427 -15.81 -24.81 3.00
N ASN A 428 -15.27 -24.26 1.92
CA ASN A 428 -15.53 -22.91 1.46
C ASN A 428 -16.64 -22.92 0.38
N LEU A 429 -17.70 -22.16 0.61
CA LEU A 429 -18.81 -21.92 -0.31
C LEU A 429 -18.85 -20.44 -0.70
N SER A 430 -18.12 -20.11 -1.77
CA SER A 430 -18.11 -18.78 -2.39
C SER A 430 -19.18 -18.64 -3.50
N VAL A 431 -20.21 -19.49 -3.44
CA VAL A 431 -21.32 -19.56 -4.39
C VAL A 431 -22.64 -19.47 -3.65
N GLY A 432 -23.62 -18.81 -4.25
CA GLY A 432 -24.94 -18.61 -3.66
C GLY A 432 -25.93 -18.04 -4.67
N TYR A 433 -27.18 -17.90 -4.24
CA TYR A 433 -28.25 -17.28 -5.02
C TYR A 433 -29.06 -16.32 -4.15
N GLU A 434 -29.69 -15.33 -4.78
CA GLU A 434 -30.54 -14.37 -4.10
C GLU A 434 -31.72 -15.08 -3.44
N PHE A 435 -31.95 -14.76 -2.16
CA PHE A 435 -33.01 -15.37 -1.38
C PHE A 435 -34.31 -14.58 -1.58
N ASP A 436 -35.37 -15.28 -2.02
CA ASP A 436 -36.72 -14.75 -2.03
C ASP A 436 -37.51 -15.34 -0.84
N PRO A 437 -38.00 -14.49 0.10
CA PRO A 437 -38.81 -14.92 1.24
C PRO A 437 -40.08 -15.69 0.87
N GLU A 438 -40.62 -15.50 -0.34
CA GLU A 438 -41.83 -16.19 -0.80
C GLU A 438 -41.58 -17.66 -1.14
N TRP A 439 -40.33 -18.06 -1.42
CA TRP A 439 -40.01 -19.43 -1.85
C TRP A 439 -39.82 -20.37 -0.67
N PHE A 440 -39.12 -19.92 0.37
CA PHE A 440 -38.82 -20.69 1.56
C PHE A 440 -38.75 -19.78 2.78
N ALA A 441 -39.08 -20.30 3.97
CA ALA A 441 -38.72 -19.61 5.21
C ALA A 441 -37.19 -19.40 5.27
N CYS A 442 -36.76 -18.24 5.75
CA CYS A 442 -35.34 -17.86 5.73
C CYS A 442 -34.46 -18.89 6.46
N GLY A 443 -33.39 -19.35 5.79
CA GLY A 443 -32.52 -20.42 6.31
C GLY A 443 -33.08 -21.85 6.19
N GLN A 444 -34.29 -22.05 5.66
CA GLN A 444 -34.90 -23.37 5.47
C GLN A 444 -34.80 -23.90 4.04
N SER A 445 -34.11 -23.20 3.15
CA SER A 445 -33.90 -23.69 1.79
C SER A 445 -33.15 -25.03 1.78
N PRO A 446 -33.33 -25.86 0.74
CA PRO A 446 -32.65 -27.15 0.65
C PRO A 446 -31.12 -27.05 0.80
N LEU A 447 -30.54 -25.96 0.29
CA LEU A 447 -29.11 -25.69 0.41
C LEU A 447 -28.72 -25.33 1.85
N CYS A 448 -29.42 -24.40 2.50
CA CYS A 448 -29.17 -24.03 3.90
C CYS A 448 -29.30 -25.25 4.85
N ARG A 449 -30.33 -26.08 4.65
CA ARG A 449 -30.51 -27.31 5.43
C ARG A 449 -29.39 -28.31 5.23
N GLU A 450 -28.85 -28.42 4.00
CA GLU A 450 -27.73 -29.32 3.74
C GLU A 450 -26.41 -28.79 4.31
N VAL A 451 -26.20 -27.47 4.27
CA VAL A 451 -25.09 -26.81 4.96
C VAL A 451 -25.15 -27.10 6.47
N ASP A 452 -26.30 -26.91 7.12
CA ASP A 452 -26.42 -27.20 8.55
C ASP A 452 -26.23 -28.69 8.87
N LYS A 453 -26.61 -29.62 7.98
CA LYS A 453 -26.32 -31.05 8.14
C LYS A 453 -24.82 -31.34 8.04
N LEU A 454 -24.12 -30.70 7.12
CA LEU A 454 -22.67 -30.83 6.99
C LEU A 454 -21.97 -30.29 8.24
N VAL A 455 -22.39 -29.13 8.75
CA VAL A 455 -21.83 -28.58 10.00
C VAL A 455 -22.05 -29.52 11.19
N ARG A 456 -23.25 -30.10 11.33
CA ARG A 456 -23.52 -31.10 12.38
C ARG A 456 -22.68 -32.37 12.26
N SER A 457 -22.11 -32.68 11.09
CA SER A 457 -21.18 -33.80 10.92
C SER A 457 -19.76 -33.48 11.39
N GLY A 458 -19.52 -32.27 11.91
CA GLY A 458 -18.23 -31.82 12.45
C GLY A 458 -17.38 -30.99 11.48
N VAL A 459 -17.86 -30.77 10.24
CA VAL A 459 -17.12 -30.03 9.21
C VAL A 459 -17.41 -28.54 9.33
N VAL A 460 -16.38 -27.69 9.30
CA VAL A 460 -16.58 -26.23 9.30
C VAL A 460 -17.06 -25.79 7.92
N VAL A 461 -18.15 -25.03 7.86
CA VAL A 461 -18.63 -24.46 6.59
C VAL A 461 -18.55 -22.94 6.66
N VAL A 462 -17.80 -22.35 5.72
CA VAL A 462 -17.66 -20.90 5.56
C VAL A 462 -18.33 -20.49 4.27
N THR A 463 -19.18 -19.48 4.32
CA THR A 463 -19.96 -19.02 3.16
C THR A 463 -19.94 -17.50 3.02
N ALA A 464 -20.03 -17.03 1.78
CA ALA A 464 -20.16 -15.61 1.47
C ALA A 464 -21.54 -15.06 1.86
N ALA A 465 -21.60 -13.82 2.35
CA ALA A 465 -22.87 -13.17 2.68
C ALA A 465 -23.74 -12.83 1.46
N GLY A 466 -23.12 -12.62 0.29
CA GLY A 466 -23.76 -12.12 -0.92
C GLY A 466 -23.30 -10.72 -1.30
N ASN A 467 -23.55 -10.33 -2.55
CA ASN A 467 -23.16 -9.03 -3.11
C ASN A 467 -24.38 -8.12 -3.39
N SER A 468 -25.52 -8.40 -2.75
CA SER A 468 -26.80 -7.70 -2.95
C SER A 468 -26.99 -6.55 -1.95
N GLY A 469 -25.92 -6.03 -1.35
CA GLY A 469 -25.96 -5.04 -0.27
C GLY A 469 -26.44 -3.64 -0.65
N TYR A 470 -26.75 -3.40 -1.93
CA TYR A 470 -27.29 -2.15 -2.46
C TYR A 470 -28.30 -2.44 -3.58
N GLY A 471 -29.29 -1.57 -3.72
CA GLY A 471 -30.26 -1.60 -4.80
C GLY A 471 -30.31 -0.28 -5.53
N ALA A 472 -30.82 -0.28 -6.76
CA ALA A 472 -31.09 0.94 -7.51
C ALA A 472 -32.60 1.18 -7.48
N VAL A 473 -33.02 2.34 -6.98
CA VAL A 473 -34.40 2.80 -7.11
C VAL A 473 -34.45 3.77 -8.29
N GLY A 474 -35.19 3.40 -9.33
CA GLY A 474 -35.50 4.28 -10.44
C GLY A 474 -36.64 5.21 -10.05
N ALA A 475 -36.41 6.53 -10.03
CA ALA A 475 -37.51 7.48 -10.07
C ALA A 475 -38.04 7.53 -11.52
N PRO A 476 -39.37 7.60 -11.75
CA PRO A 476 -39.88 7.92 -13.08
C PRO A 476 -39.29 9.30 -13.42
N PHE A 477 -38.46 9.36 -14.46
CA PHE A 477 -37.75 10.57 -14.94
C PHE A 477 -36.51 11.03 -14.16
N GLY A 478 -35.89 10.19 -13.31
CA GLY A 478 -34.64 10.52 -12.59
C GLY A 478 -33.45 9.59 -12.88
N VAL A 479 -32.24 10.04 -12.55
CA VAL A 479 -31.03 9.18 -12.56
C VAL A 479 -31.22 8.09 -11.49
N PRO A 480 -31.02 6.79 -11.82
CA PRO A 480 -31.15 5.70 -10.85
C PRO A 480 -30.24 5.97 -9.64
N SER A 481 -30.85 6.11 -8.46
CA SER A 481 -30.11 6.37 -7.23
C SER A 481 -29.85 5.04 -6.53
N ARG A 482 -28.59 4.79 -6.15
CA ARG A 482 -28.18 3.58 -5.43
C ARG A 482 -28.36 3.78 -3.93
N PHE A 483 -29.06 2.87 -3.27
CA PHE A 483 -29.31 2.89 -1.84
C PHE A 483 -28.80 1.60 -1.19
N ALA A 484 -28.31 1.70 0.04
CA ALA A 484 -27.96 0.52 0.82
C ALA A 484 -29.25 -0.21 1.25
N LEU A 485 -29.26 -1.54 1.11
CA LEU A 485 -30.38 -2.38 1.49
C LEU A 485 -30.01 -3.25 2.69
N GLY A 486 -30.89 -3.30 3.69
CA GLY A 486 -30.86 -4.27 4.77
C GLY A 486 -31.57 -5.57 4.38
N ALA A 487 -31.34 -6.64 5.14
CA ALA A 487 -31.92 -7.96 4.89
C ALA A 487 -31.66 -8.55 3.51
N THR A 488 -30.41 -8.45 3.05
CA THR A 488 -29.94 -8.87 1.72
C THR A 488 -29.01 -10.08 1.74
N ILE A 489 -28.98 -10.82 2.85
CA ILE A 489 -28.16 -12.03 2.96
C ILE A 489 -28.69 -13.10 2.01
N ASN A 490 -27.81 -13.57 1.12
CA ASN A 490 -28.13 -14.58 0.12
C ASN A 490 -28.02 -15.99 0.70
N ASP A 491 -28.63 -16.98 0.05
CA ASP A 491 -28.44 -18.38 0.41
C ASP A 491 -27.14 -18.91 -0.21
N PRO A 492 -26.30 -19.66 0.54
CA PRO A 492 -26.55 -20.27 1.85
C PRO A 492 -26.10 -19.45 3.08
N GLY A 493 -25.82 -18.15 2.92
CA GLY A 493 -25.46 -17.24 4.02
C GLY A 493 -26.51 -17.14 5.14
N ASN A 494 -27.77 -17.46 4.86
CA ASN A 494 -28.85 -17.54 5.85
C ASN A 494 -28.81 -18.81 6.72
N ALA A 495 -27.96 -19.80 6.41
CA ALA A 495 -27.81 -21.01 7.22
C ALA A 495 -27.36 -20.66 8.65
N GLU A 496 -27.97 -21.31 9.64
CA GLU A 496 -27.76 -20.97 11.05
C GLU A 496 -26.32 -21.26 11.50
N ARG A 497 -25.83 -22.45 11.13
CA ARG A 497 -24.57 -22.98 11.65
C ARG A 497 -23.35 -22.62 10.82
N ALA A 498 -23.55 -22.22 9.56
CA ALA A 498 -22.46 -21.73 8.72
C ALA A 498 -21.83 -20.45 9.30
N ILE A 499 -20.55 -20.25 9.00
CA ILE A 499 -19.87 -18.97 9.22
C ILE A 499 -20.09 -18.12 7.97
N THR A 500 -20.98 -17.14 8.08
CA THR A 500 -21.34 -16.23 6.99
C THR A 500 -20.45 -14.98 7.05
N VAL A 501 -19.76 -14.69 5.94
CA VAL A 501 -18.69 -13.69 5.89
C VAL A 501 -19.08 -12.52 5.00
N GLY A 502 -19.09 -11.32 5.57
CA GLY A 502 -19.19 -10.06 4.81
C GLY A 502 -17.82 -9.53 4.38
N SER A 503 -17.82 -8.53 3.50
CA SER A 503 -16.59 -7.96 2.90
C SER A 503 -16.20 -6.63 3.54
N THR A 504 -14.89 -6.40 3.70
CA THR A 504 -14.28 -5.10 4.01
C THR A 504 -13.21 -4.72 2.99
N HIS A 505 -12.74 -3.48 3.10
CA HIS A 505 -11.51 -3.06 2.44
C HIS A 505 -10.30 -3.91 2.88
N ARG A 506 -9.32 -4.10 1.99
CA ARG A 506 -8.21 -5.03 2.17
C ARG A 506 -7.17 -4.65 3.22
N ASP A 507 -6.92 -3.37 3.44
CA ASP A 507 -5.82 -2.82 4.26
C ASP A 507 -6.30 -1.75 5.27
N MET A 508 -7.39 -1.04 4.95
CA MET A 508 -7.97 0.02 5.79
C MET A 508 -9.43 -0.28 6.21
N PRO A 509 -9.73 -1.45 6.81
CA PRO A 509 -11.09 -1.85 7.19
C PRO A 509 -11.69 -0.95 8.28
N HIS A 510 -10.88 -0.36 9.17
CA HIS A 510 -11.38 0.56 10.19
C HIS A 510 -11.84 1.90 9.60
N THR A 511 -11.18 2.36 8.53
CA THR A 511 -11.51 3.61 7.84
C THR A 511 -12.72 3.44 6.93
N TYR A 512 -12.65 2.49 5.99
CA TYR A 512 -13.70 2.30 4.99
C TYR A 512 -14.87 1.47 5.52
N GLY A 513 -14.65 0.61 6.52
CA GLY A 513 -15.68 -0.25 7.07
C GLY A 513 -16.06 -1.40 6.14
N VAL A 514 -17.35 -1.74 6.17
CA VAL A 514 -17.94 -2.82 5.36
C VAL A 514 -18.13 -2.35 3.93
N SER A 515 -17.69 -3.15 2.95
CA SER A 515 -17.80 -2.84 1.53
C SER A 515 -19.26 -2.60 1.13
N TYR A 516 -19.51 -1.59 0.29
CA TYR A 516 -20.88 -1.18 -0.04
C TYR A 516 -21.71 -2.32 -0.65
N PHE A 517 -21.09 -3.18 -1.47
CA PHE A 517 -21.73 -4.31 -2.12
C PHE A 517 -22.03 -5.49 -1.18
N SER A 518 -21.35 -5.57 -0.03
CA SER A 518 -21.55 -6.69 0.90
C SER A 518 -22.99 -6.73 1.36
N SER A 519 -23.64 -7.89 1.22
CA SER A 519 -24.96 -8.15 1.78
C SER A 519 -24.97 -7.93 3.28
N LYS A 520 -26.09 -7.38 3.77
CA LYS A 520 -26.27 -6.91 5.15
C LYS A 520 -27.46 -7.61 5.77
N GLY A 521 -27.35 -7.93 7.04
CA GLY A 521 -28.45 -8.48 7.80
C GLY A 521 -29.51 -7.45 8.20
N PRO A 522 -30.39 -7.82 9.14
CA PRO A 522 -30.57 -9.19 9.66
C PRO A 522 -30.98 -10.16 8.55
N THR A 523 -31.02 -11.46 8.80
CA THR A 523 -31.70 -12.38 7.87
C THR A 523 -33.18 -11.99 7.73
N GLY A 524 -33.88 -12.53 6.72
CA GLY A 524 -35.32 -12.24 6.53
C GLY A 524 -36.21 -12.58 7.74
N ASP A 525 -35.74 -13.47 8.62
CA ASP A 525 -36.40 -13.86 9.88
C ASP A 525 -35.80 -13.19 11.14
N GLY A 526 -34.92 -12.20 10.99
CA GLY A 526 -34.40 -11.39 12.11
C GLY A 526 -33.15 -11.93 12.82
N ARG A 527 -32.56 -13.05 12.37
CA ARG A 527 -31.30 -13.56 12.93
C ARG A 527 -30.13 -12.66 12.55
N ARG A 528 -29.13 -12.61 13.43
CA ARG A 528 -27.91 -11.81 13.21
C ARG A 528 -27.00 -12.48 12.18
N LYS A 529 -26.88 -11.85 11.01
CA LYS A 529 -25.93 -12.15 9.93
C LYS A 529 -25.44 -10.83 9.30
N PRO A 530 -24.27 -10.77 8.64
CA PRO A 530 -23.23 -11.80 8.62
C PRO A 530 -22.68 -12.07 10.03
N ASP A 531 -21.99 -13.19 10.21
CA ASP A 531 -21.42 -13.55 11.51
C ASP A 531 -20.22 -12.64 11.84
N LEU A 532 -19.36 -12.42 10.85
CA LEU A 532 -18.17 -11.57 10.90
C LEU A 532 -17.82 -11.07 9.48
N VAL A 533 -16.79 -10.22 9.39
CA VAL A 533 -16.31 -9.69 8.10
C VAL A 533 -14.82 -9.97 7.89
N ALA A 534 -14.40 -10.00 6.63
CA ALA A 534 -13.03 -10.20 6.22
C ALA A 534 -12.70 -9.37 4.96
N PRO A 535 -11.41 -9.18 4.63
CA PRO A 535 -10.98 -8.52 3.39
C PRO A 535 -11.61 -9.15 2.15
N GLY A 536 -12.37 -8.37 1.38
CA GLY A 536 -13.02 -8.84 0.15
C GLY A 536 -13.04 -7.82 -0.98
N GLU A 537 -12.47 -6.63 -0.77
CA GLU A 537 -12.35 -5.61 -1.79
C GLU A 537 -10.91 -5.52 -2.31
N ARG A 538 -10.78 -5.57 -3.64
CA ARG A 538 -9.50 -5.47 -4.35
C ARG A 538 -8.47 -6.50 -3.87
N ILE A 539 -8.87 -7.75 -3.72
CA ILE A 539 -7.97 -8.81 -3.30
C ILE A 539 -7.27 -9.39 -4.50
N VAL A 540 -5.95 -9.47 -4.41
CA VAL A 540 -5.09 -10.08 -5.42
C VAL A 540 -4.96 -11.58 -5.15
N SER A 541 -5.32 -12.42 -6.13
CA SER A 541 -5.12 -13.88 -6.06
C SER A 541 -4.96 -14.48 -7.47
N CYS A 542 -4.76 -15.80 -7.53
CA CYS A 542 -4.43 -16.55 -8.75
C CYS A 542 -5.44 -16.31 -9.88
N ALA A 543 -4.94 -16.05 -11.09
CA ALA A 543 -5.77 -15.95 -12.29
C ALA A 543 -5.76 -17.27 -13.08
N ALA A 544 -6.94 -17.68 -13.58
CA ALA A 544 -7.09 -18.86 -14.44
C ALA A 544 -8.29 -18.70 -15.38
N GLY A 545 -8.46 -19.65 -16.32
CA GLY A 545 -9.64 -19.74 -17.18
C GLY A 545 -9.95 -18.46 -17.95
N ALA A 546 -11.24 -18.16 -18.08
CA ALA A 546 -11.76 -16.96 -18.76
C ALA A 546 -11.18 -15.65 -18.17
N ARG A 547 -10.95 -15.60 -16.85
CA ARG A 547 -10.38 -14.43 -16.16
C ARG A 547 -8.91 -14.17 -16.48
N LEU A 548 -8.15 -15.21 -16.81
CA LEU A 548 -6.81 -15.06 -17.34
C LEU A 548 -6.85 -14.63 -18.82
N ALA A 549 -7.77 -15.19 -19.60
CA ALA A 549 -7.89 -14.88 -21.02
C ALA A 549 -8.26 -13.41 -21.29
N THR A 550 -9.08 -12.79 -20.44
CA THR A 550 -9.46 -11.37 -20.56
C THR A 550 -8.31 -10.41 -20.24
N THR A 551 -7.20 -10.89 -19.68
CA THR A 551 -6.15 -10.04 -19.10
C THR A 551 -4.79 -10.14 -19.81
N GLN A 552 -4.60 -11.13 -20.70
CA GLN A 552 -3.38 -11.28 -21.49
C GLN A 552 -3.64 -11.17 -23.01
N ALA A 553 -3.31 -10.00 -23.59
CA ALA A 553 -3.13 -9.87 -25.04
C ALA A 553 -1.84 -10.59 -25.45
N GLY A 554 -1.93 -11.90 -25.77
CA GLY A 554 -0.78 -12.71 -26.20
C GLY A 554 -0.76 -14.17 -25.70
N GLY A 555 -1.70 -14.55 -24.82
CA GLY A 555 -1.81 -15.91 -24.28
C GLY A 555 -0.89 -16.20 -23.08
N PRO A 556 -1.11 -17.33 -22.39
CA PRO A 556 -0.41 -17.67 -21.16
C PRO A 556 1.05 -18.08 -21.40
N ASP A 557 2.00 -17.25 -20.97
CA ASP A 557 3.41 -17.65 -20.85
C ASP A 557 3.59 -18.61 -19.66
N PRO A 558 4.02 -19.86 -19.88
CA PRO A 558 4.21 -20.84 -18.80
C PRO A 558 5.32 -20.45 -17.80
N ARG A 559 6.15 -19.45 -18.12
CA ARG A 559 7.15 -18.87 -17.20
C ARG A 559 6.63 -17.70 -16.37
N THR A 560 5.36 -17.34 -16.53
CA THR A 560 4.75 -16.21 -15.83
C THR A 560 3.58 -16.68 -14.98
N ALA A 561 3.66 -16.47 -13.66
CA ALA A 561 2.52 -16.64 -12.76
C ALA A 561 1.70 -15.35 -12.75
N VAL A 562 0.40 -15.45 -13.03
CA VAL A 562 -0.49 -14.29 -13.17
C VAL A 562 -1.52 -14.27 -12.05
N TYR A 563 -1.66 -13.11 -11.43
CA TYR A 563 -2.62 -12.82 -10.38
C TYR A 563 -3.54 -11.69 -10.83
N LEU A 564 -4.78 -11.69 -10.36
CA LEU A 564 -5.82 -10.73 -10.68
C LEU A 564 -6.41 -10.14 -9.40
N GLU A 565 -6.68 -8.84 -9.44
CA GLU A 565 -7.43 -8.13 -8.41
C GLU A 565 -8.95 -8.33 -8.60
N GLU A 566 -9.64 -8.84 -7.58
CA GLU A 566 -11.10 -8.99 -7.58
C GLU A 566 -11.75 -8.48 -6.30
N SER A 567 -13.04 -8.14 -6.38
CA SER A 567 -13.86 -7.71 -5.24
C SER A 567 -15.13 -8.54 -5.11
N GLY A 568 -15.46 -8.98 -3.90
CA GLY A 568 -16.68 -9.72 -3.60
C GLY A 568 -16.66 -10.37 -2.22
N THR A 569 -17.83 -10.68 -1.68
CA THR A 569 -17.95 -11.52 -0.47
C THR A 569 -17.47 -12.95 -0.71
N SER A 570 -17.53 -13.41 -1.98
CA SER A 570 -16.90 -14.66 -2.45
C SER A 570 -15.37 -14.68 -2.28
N VAL A 571 -14.76 -13.51 -2.12
CA VAL A 571 -13.33 -13.29 -1.91
C VAL A 571 -13.00 -13.07 -0.42
N ALA A 572 -13.97 -12.61 0.37
CA ALA A 572 -13.87 -12.51 1.83
C ALA A 572 -13.99 -13.88 2.53
N ALA A 573 -14.92 -14.73 2.11
CA ALA A 573 -15.10 -16.08 2.65
C ALA A 573 -13.81 -16.94 2.68
N PRO A 574 -12.98 -17.01 1.62
CA PRO A 574 -11.74 -17.78 1.66
C PRO A 574 -10.71 -17.26 2.65
N HIS A 575 -10.69 -15.96 3.00
CA HIS A 575 -9.81 -15.46 4.06
C HIS A 575 -10.14 -16.10 5.40
N VAL A 576 -11.44 -16.24 5.72
CA VAL A 576 -11.91 -16.88 6.95
C VAL A 576 -11.68 -18.39 6.89
N SER A 577 -11.91 -19.02 5.74
CA SER A 577 -11.56 -20.44 5.52
C SER A 577 -10.08 -20.71 5.80
N GLY A 578 -9.19 -19.89 5.24
CA GLY A 578 -7.75 -19.97 5.51
C GLY A 578 -7.43 -19.71 6.98
N ALA A 579 -8.06 -18.72 7.61
CA ALA A 579 -7.84 -18.43 9.03
C ALA A 579 -8.24 -19.61 9.93
N VAL A 580 -9.39 -20.26 9.65
CA VAL A 580 -9.82 -21.47 10.36
C VAL A 580 -8.83 -22.62 10.12
N ALA A 581 -8.39 -22.83 8.89
CA ALA A 581 -7.45 -23.90 8.57
C ALA A 581 -6.10 -23.68 9.28
N ALA A 582 -5.60 -22.44 9.30
CA ALA A 582 -4.43 -22.04 10.07
C ALA A 582 -4.64 -22.26 11.58
N PHE A 583 -5.77 -21.84 12.14
CA PHE A 583 -6.13 -22.08 13.54
C PHE A 583 -6.12 -23.57 13.91
N LEU A 584 -6.77 -24.41 13.10
CA LEU A 584 -6.86 -25.87 13.33
C LEU A 584 -5.51 -26.58 13.20
N SER A 585 -4.58 -26.03 12.42
CA SER A 585 -3.22 -26.61 12.30
C SER A 585 -2.45 -26.55 13.63
N VAL A 586 -2.70 -25.51 14.43
CA VAL A 586 -2.14 -25.28 15.77
C VAL A 586 -3.00 -25.92 16.86
N ARG A 587 -4.32 -25.72 16.81
CA ARG A 587 -5.30 -26.16 17.83
C ARG A 587 -6.18 -27.30 17.28
N ARG A 588 -5.57 -28.48 17.15
CA ARG A 588 -6.18 -29.67 16.53
C ARG A 588 -7.31 -30.28 17.34
N GLU A 589 -7.35 -30.02 18.64
CA GLU A 589 -8.40 -30.45 19.56
C GLU A 589 -9.79 -29.94 19.15
N PHE A 590 -9.88 -28.86 18.38
CA PHE A 590 -11.15 -28.33 17.86
C PHE A 590 -11.60 -28.97 16.54
N ILE A 591 -10.82 -29.87 15.94
CA ILE A 591 -11.27 -30.63 14.76
C ILE A 591 -12.54 -31.39 15.11
N GLY A 592 -13.58 -31.24 14.29
CA GLY A 592 -14.91 -31.82 14.55
C GLY A 592 -15.83 -30.95 15.42
N GLN A 593 -15.38 -29.78 15.89
CA GLN A 593 -16.16 -28.87 16.75
C GLN A 593 -16.47 -27.52 16.05
N PRO A 594 -17.22 -27.52 14.93
CA PRO A 594 -17.41 -26.31 14.12
C PRO A 594 -18.17 -25.20 14.86
N ASP A 595 -19.13 -25.54 15.72
CA ASP A 595 -19.84 -24.54 16.53
C ASP A 595 -18.88 -23.82 17.50
N ARG A 596 -17.93 -24.56 18.09
CA ARG A 596 -16.93 -23.99 19.00
C ARG A 596 -15.93 -23.10 18.27
N ILE A 597 -15.49 -23.52 17.08
CA ILE A 597 -14.63 -22.71 16.21
C ILE A 597 -15.34 -21.41 15.81
N LYS A 598 -16.61 -21.51 15.38
CA LYS A 598 -17.44 -20.35 15.07
C LYS A 598 -17.50 -19.41 16.27
N GLN A 599 -17.79 -19.92 17.46
CA GLN A 599 -17.83 -19.11 18.68
C GLN A 599 -16.51 -18.39 18.96
N ILE A 600 -15.37 -19.10 18.91
CA ILE A 600 -14.04 -18.50 19.16
C ILE A 600 -13.77 -17.36 18.19
N LEU A 601 -14.06 -17.54 16.90
CA LEU A 601 -13.86 -16.48 15.90
C LEU A 601 -14.77 -15.28 16.14
N LEU A 602 -16.02 -15.51 16.57
CA LEU A 602 -16.96 -14.43 16.86
C LEU A 602 -16.57 -13.66 18.12
N ASP A 603 -16.13 -14.36 19.16
CA ASP A 603 -15.73 -13.75 20.44
C ASP A 603 -14.41 -12.97 20.33
N THR A 604 -13.57 -13.30 19.35
CA THR A 604 -12.25 -12.67 19.13
C THR A 604 -12.20 -11.66 17.98
N ALA A 605 -13.27 -11.52 17.21
CA ALA A 605 -13.36 -10.55 16.13
C ALA A 605 -13.21 -9.12 16.64
N VAL A 606 -12.59 -8.26 15.82
CA VAL A 606 -12.33 -6.86 16.14
C VAL A 606 -13.48 -5.99 15.63
N PRO A 607 -14.24 -5.31 16.50
CA PRO A 607 -15.34 -4.45 16.05
C PRO A 607 -14.82 -3.26 15.24
N LEU A 608 -15.50 -2.93 14.14
CA LEU A 608 -15.17 -1.79 13.27
C LEU A 608 -15.97 -0.52 13.63
N GLY A 609 -16.75 -0.56 14.72
CA GLY A 609 -17.62 0.54 15.15
C GLY A 609 -18.81 0.80 14.21
N ARG A 610 -19.22 -0.19 13.40
CA ARG A 610 -20.37 -0.09 12.49
C ARG A 610 -21.59 -0.86 13.01
N ASP A 611 -22.71 -0.73 12.32
CA ASP A 611 -23.95 -1.45 12.67
C ASP A 611 -23.71 -2.97 12.74
N ARG A 612 -24.29 -3.62 13.74
CA ARG A 612 -24.11 -5.06 14.01
C ARG A 612 -24.58 -5.92 12.82
N HIS A 613 -25.61 -5.50 12.11
CA HIS A 613 -26.13 -6.20 10.94
C HIS A 613 -25.24 -6.06 9.70
N PHE A 614 -24.26 -5.16 9.74
CA PHE A 614 -23.35 -4.91 8.62
C PHE A 614 -22.03 -5.62 8.86
N GLN A 615 -21.47 -5.48 10.08
CA GLN A 615 -20.15 -6.02 10.42
C GLN A 615 -20.18 -7.38 11.16
N GLY A 616 -21.35 -7.84 11.61
CA GLY A 616 -21.43 -8.99 12.50
C GLY A 616 -20.71 -8.72 13.83
N HIS A 617 -19.78 -9.59 14.22
CA HIS A 617 -18.89 -9.37 15.37
C HIS A 617 -17.69 -8.49 15.06
N GLY A 618 -17.48 -8.13 13.79
CA GLY A 618 -16.35 -7.34 13.33
C GLY A 618 -15.41 -8.13 12.43
N LEU A 619 -14.21 -7.59 12.25
CA LEU A 619 -13.16 -8.15 11.41
C LEU A 619 -12.52 -9.38 12.07
N VAL A 620 -12.38 -10.46 11.32
CA VAL A 620 -11.67 -11.66 11.79
C VAL A 620 -10.22 -11.35 12.17
N ASP A 621 -9.76 -11.91 13.28
CA ASP A 621 -8.40 -11.72 13.80
C ASP A 621 -7.83 -13.08 14.25
N LEU A 622 -6.94 -13.65 13.44
CA LEU A 622 -6.39 -14.97 13.68
C LEU A 622 -5.49 -15.01 14.93
N MET A 623 -4.77 -13.93 15.21
CA MET A 623 -3.89 -13.86 16.38
C MET A 623 -4.70 -13.91 17.68
N ARG A 624 -5.78 -13.12 17.76
CA ARG A 624 -6.67 -13.13 18.92
C ARG A 624 -7.38 -14.47 19.09
N ALA A 625 -7.82 -15.08 17.98
CA ALA A 625 -8.41 -16.42 18.01
C ALA A 625 -7.44 -17.45 18.62
N LEU A 626 -6.19 -17.49 18.18
CA LEU A 626 -5.16 -18.40 18.70
C LEU A 626 -4.81 -18.14 20.18
N GLN A 627 -4.79 -16.88 20.61
CA GLN A 627 -4.46 -16.49 21.98
C GLN A 627 -5.61 -16.70 22.98
N SER A 628 -6.85 -16.80 22.49
CA SER A 628 -8.03 -16.93 23.35
C SER A 628 -8.23 -18.30 23.97
N VAL A 629 -7.49 -19.31 23.49
CA VAL A 629 -7.65 -20.72 23.87
C VAL A 629 -6.38 -21.38 24.35
#